data_AF-A0A2M7YDC5-F1
#
_entry.id   AF-A0A2M7YDC5-F1
#
_cell.length_a   1.000
_cell.length_b   1.000
_cell.length_c   1.000
_cell.angle_alpha   90.00
_cell.angle_beta   90.00
_cell.angle_gamma   90.00
#
_symmetry.space_group_name_H-M   'P 1'
#
loop_
_entity.id
_entity.type
_entity.pdbx_description
1 polymer ?
#
loop_
_entity_poly.entity_id
_entity_poly.type
_entity_poly.pdbx_seq_one_letter_code
_entity_poly.pdbx_strand_id
1 'polypeptide(L)'
;MKLHELSDNPGATKKRKRVGRGPGSGMGKTAGRGIKGQSSRSGVAINGYEGGQMAIHRRMPKRGFNPIDRLQFAVINLQTLERALERGAITKEGVIDEDAL
;
A
#
# COMPACT_ATOMS: atom_id res chain seq x y z
N MET A 1 -0.28 -34.74 -9.66
CA MET A 1 -0.23 -33.39 -10.25
C MET A 1 1.00 -33.34 -11.15
N LYS A 2 0.78 -33.40 -12.46
CA LYS A 2 1.84 -33.29 -13.47
C LYS A 2 2.02 -31.82 -13.85
N LEU A 3 3.15 -31.46 -14.44
CA LEU A 3 3.46 -30.07 -14.83
C LEU A 3 2.40 -29.43 -15.75
N HIS A 4 1.68 -30.21 -16.55
CA HIS A 4 0.64 -29.71 -17.46
C HIS A 4 -0.75 -29.57 -16.81
N GLU A 5 -0.92 -29.99 -15.56
CA GLU A 5 -2.19 -29.94 -14.82
C GLU A 5 -2.22 -28.76 -13.83
N LEU A 6 -1.13 -27.99 -13.75
CA LEU A 6 -1.03 -26.80 -12.91
C LEU A 6 -1.89 -25.69 -13.49
N SER A 7 -2.89 -25.26 -12.72
CA SER A 7 -3.67 -24.06 -13.00
C SER A 7 -3.82 -23.25 -11.72
N ASP A 8 -3.84 -21.94 -11.88
CA ASP A 8 -4.06 -21.03 -10.76
C ASP A 8 -5.48 -21.17 -10.22
N ASN A 9 -5.68 -20.89 -8.94
CA ASN A 9 -7.02 -20.73 -8.39
C ASN A 9 -7.78 -19.63 -9.16
N PRO A 10 -9.09 -19.81 -9.43
CA PRO A 10 -9.89 -18.80 -10.14
C PRO A 10 -9.74 -17.41 -9.50
N GLY A 11 -9.22 -16.45 -10.28
CA GLY A 11 -9.03 -15.07 -9.84
C GLY A 11 -7.69 -14.75 -9.17
N ALA A 12 -6.79 -15.73 -8.98
CA ALA A 12 -5.45 -15.48 -8.44
C ALA A 12 -4.62 -14.56 -9.36
N THR A 13 -4.81 -14.64 -10.68
CA THR A 13 -4.11 -13.78 -11.66
C THR A 13 -5.09 -12.95 -12.48
N LYS A 14 -4.85 -11.63 -12.55
CA LYS A 14 -5.62 -10.69 -13.37
C LYS A 14 -4.81 -10.25 -14.60
N LYS A 15 -5.44 -10.24 -15.77
CA LYS A 15 -4.81 -9.78 -17.01
C LYS A 15 -4.51 -8.28 -16.94
N ARG A 16 -3.29 -7.89 -17.31
CA ARG A 16 -2.89 -6.47 -17.39
C ARG A 16 -3.68 -5.70 -18.45
N LYS A 17 -4.00 -4.45 -18.16
CA LYS A 17 -4.64 -3.53 -19.10
C LYS A 17 -3.63 -3.14 -20.19
N ARG A 18 -3.95 -3.39 -21.46
CA ARG A 18 -3.13 -2.99 -22.62
C ARG A 18 -3.83 -1.85 -23.37
N VAL A 19 -3.35 -0.63 -23.17
CA VAL A 19 -3.92 0.57 -23.80
C VAL A 19 -3.42 0.76 -25.24
N GLY A 20 -4.18 1.45 -26.08
CA GLY A 20 -3.78 1.76 -27.46
C GLY A 20 -3.79 0.54 -28.40
N ARG A 21 -4.77 -0.36 -28.26
CA ARG A 21 -4.90 -1.59 -29.07
C ARG A 21 -6.27 -1.68 -29.75
N GLY A 22 -6.60 -0.64 -30.52
CA GLY A 22 -7.81 -0.59 -31.35
C GLY A 22 -9.11 -0.30 -30.57
N PRO A 23 -10.22 -0.01 -31.29
CA PRO A 23 -11.49 0.39 -30.68
C PRO A 23 -12.14 -0.72 -29.86
N GLY A 24 -12.01 -1.99 -30.28
CA GLY A 24 -12.57 -3.14 -29.55
C GLY A 24 -12.00 -3.36 -28.15
N SER A 25 -10.85 -2.74 -27.83
CA SER A 25 -10.28 -2.76 -26.48
C SER A 25 -10.95 -1.78 -25.50
N GLY A 26 -11.81 -0.87 -25.98
CA GLY A 26 -12.37 0.23 -25.19
C GLY A 26 -11.37 1.34 -24.81
N MET A 27 -10.06 1.14 -25.03
CA MET A 27 -8.98 2.08 -24.71
C MET A 27 -8.07 2.33 -25.91
N GLY A 28 -8.64 2.31 -27.12
CA GLY A 28 -7.90 2.46 -28.37
C GLY A 28 -7.35 3.87 -28.57
N LYS A 29 -8.20 4.81 -28.97
CA LYS A 29 -7.79 6.12 -29.51
C LYS A 29 -7.06 7.01 -28.49
N THR A 30 -7.64 7.18 -27.30
CA THR A 30 -7.13 8.11 -26.28
C THR A 30 -6.38 7.42 -25.15
N ALA A 31 -6.25 6.09 -25.20
CA ALA A 31 -5.65 5.29 -24.13
C ALA A 31 -6.25 5.56 -22.72
N GLY A 32 -7.49 6.08 -22.64
CA GLY A 32 -8.14 6.47 -21.40
C GLY A 32 -7.73 7.85 -20.86
N ARG A 33 -6.97 8.65 -21.60
CA ARG A 33 -6.52 10.00 -21.20
C ARG A 33 -7.43 11.15 -21.63
N GLY A 34 -8.52 10.88 -22.35
CA GLY A 34 -9.39 11.92 -22.91
C GLY A 34 -8.78 12.64 -24.12
N ILE A 35 -9.31 13.83 -24.45
CA ILE A 35 -8.92 14.61 -25.63
C ILE A 35 -8.20 15.88 -25.17
N LYS A 36 -6.96 16.09 -25.63
CA LYS A 36 -6.13 17.29 -25.33
C LYS A 36 -5.95 17.50 -23.81
N GLY A 37 -5.57 18.72 -23.41
CA GLY A 37 -5.26 19.06 -22.02
C GLY A 37 -3.87 18.63 -21.60
N GLN A 38 -3.37 19.24 -20.53
CA GLN A 38 -2.01 19.04 -20.02
C GLN A 38 -1.77 17.56 -19.65
N SER A 39 -2.71 16.91 -18.95
CA SER A 39 -2.62 15.51 -18.51
C SER A 39 -2.63 14.46 -19.64
N SER A 40 -3.05 14.84 -20.86
CA SER A 40 -2.96 13.94 -22.02
C SER A 40 -1.56 13.85 -22.62
N ARG A 41 -0.70 14.84 -22.33
CA ARG A 41 0.67 14.93 -22.86
C ARG A 41 1.62 14.03 -22.08
N SER A 42 2.67 13.56 -22.75
CA SER A 42 3.71 12.75 -22.11
C SER A 42 4.50 13.57 -21.09
N GLY A 43 4.81 12.97 -19.94
CA GLY A 43 5.69 13.57 -18.93
C GLY A 43 5.02 14.55 -17.96
N VAL A 44 3.72 14.81 -18.10
CA VAL A 44 3.01 15.68 -17.17
C VAL A 44 2.63 14.92 -15.90
N ALA A 45 3.14 15.39 -14.76
CA ALA A 45 2.75 14.95 -13.44
C ALA A 45 2.41 16.18 -12.59
N ILE A 46 1.14 16.31 -12.19
CA ILE A 46 0.66 17.36 -11.30
C ILE A 46 0.41 16.70 -9.96
N ASN A 47 1.28 16.94 -8.99
CA ASN A 47 1.19 16.33 -7.67
C ASN A 47 0.48 17.28 -6.68
N GLY A 48 1.22 18.21 -6.08
CA GLY A 48 0.70 19.17 -5.10
C GLY A 48 0.45 20.58 -5.65
N TYR A 49 0.32 20.74 -6.97
CA TYR A 49 0.05 22.05 -7.58
C TYR A 49 -1.46 22.26 -7.75
N GLU A 50 -1.99 23.30 -7.12
CA GLU A 50 -3.42 23.62 -7.07
C GLU A 50 -3.81 24.72 -8.08
N GLY A 51 -3.14 24.77 -9.25
CA GLY A 51 -3.56 25.68 -10.34
C GLY A 51 -3.21 27.16 -10.14
N GLY A 52 -2.31 27.48 -9.20
CA GLY A 52 -1.90 28.86 -8.86
C GLY A 52 -2.29 29.25 -7.44
N GLN A 53 -3.18 28.48 -6.82
CA GLN A 53 -3.46 28.55 -5.40
C GLN A 53 -2.23 28.11 -4.59
N MET A 54 -1.96 28.77 -3.45
CA MET A 54 -0.92 28.29 -2.51
C MET A 54 -1.28 26.89 -2.03
N ALA A 55 -0.43 25.90 -2.26
CA ALA A 55 -0.72 24.51 -1.92
C ALA A 55 -0.97 24.28 -0.42
N ILE A 56 -1.81 23.30 -0.09
CA ILE A 56 -2.21 23.00 1.30
C ILE A 56 -1.03 22.77 2.26
N HIS A 57 0.03 22.10 1.81
CA HIS A 57 1.24 21.83 2.61
C HIS A 57 2.07 23.09 2.92
N ARG A 58 1.78 24.21 2.26
CA ARG A 58 2.37 25.53 2.54
C ARG A 58 1.45 26.42 3.36
N ARG A 59 0.14 26.20 3.29
CA ARG A 59 -0.87 26.93 4.06
C ARG A 59 -0.91 26.51 5.51
N MET A 60 -0.84 25.21 5.73
CA MET A 60 -0.93 24.65 7.07
C MET A 60 0.38 24.92 7.82
N PRO A 61 0.34 25.40 9.08
CA PRO A 61 1.53 25.55 9.88
C PRO A 61 2.18 24.18 10.16
N LYS A 62 3.51 24.15 10.19
CA LYS A 62 4.24 22.99 10.71
C LYS A 62 4.04 22.95 12.23
N ARG A 63 3.66 21.79 12.77
CA ARG A 63 3.44 21.62 14.22
C ARG A 63 4.15 20.36 14.72
N GLY A 64 4.74 20.46 15.91
CA GLY A 64 5.41 19.37 16.61
C GLY A 64 6.89 19.24 16.25
N PHE A 65 7.54 18.25 16.85
CA PHE A 65 8.92 17.86 16.61
C PHE A 65 9.04 16.34 16.74
N ASN A 66 10.05 15.75 16.12
CA ASN A 66 10.36 14.32 16.26
C ASN A 66 11.54 14.18 17.23
N PRO A 67 11.36 13.65 18.45
CA PRO A 67 12.48 13.37 19.35
C PRO A 67 13.35 12.25 18.78
N ILE A 68 14.68 12.39 18.90
CA ILE A 68 15.66 11.40 18.43
C ILE A 68 15.56 10.13 19.29
N ASP A 69 15.51 10.30 20.61
CA ASP A 69 15.50 9.19 21.57
C ASP A 69 14.07 8.74 21.93
N ARG A 70 13.20 8.58 20.92
CA ARG A 70 11.85 8.07 21.17
C ARG A 70 11.91 6.58 21.49
N LEU A 71 11.65 6.23 22.76
CA LEU A 71 11.46 4.84 23.16
C LEU A 71 10.26 4.22 22.42
N GLN A 72 10.50 3.07 21.80
CA GLN A 72 9.46 2.24 21.20
C GLN A 72 9.22 1.07 22.16
N PHE A 73 7.96 0.84 22.51
CA PHE A 73 7.55 -0.24 23.39
C PHE A 73 6.76 -1.27 22.58
N ALA A 74 6.99 -2.56 22.85
CA ALA A 74 6.13 -3.62 22.37
C ALA A 74 4.77 -3.52 23.09
N VAL A 75 3.69 -3.30 22.33
CA VAL A 75 2.34 -3.21 22.90
C VAL A 75 1.73 -4.60 22.92
N ILE A 76 1.53 -5.13 24.13
CA ILE A 76 1.01 -6.48 24.34
C ILE A 76 -0.39 -6.40 24.95
N ASN A 77 -1.33 -7.10 24.33
CA ASN A 77 -2.68 -7.28 24.87
C ASN A 77 -2.79 -8.60 25.65
N LEU A 78 -3.68 -8.63 26.65
CA LEU A 78 -3.92 -9.82 27.48
C LEU A 78 -4.31 -11.06 26.65
N GLN A 79 -5.07 -10.86 25.57
CA GLN A 79 -5.46 -11.95 24.67
C GLN A 79 -4.27 -12.56 23.92
N THR A 80 -3.26 -11.76 23.58
CA THR A 80 -2.04 -12.26 22.92
C THR A 80 -1.23 -13.14 23.88
N LEU A 81 -1.14 -12.73 25.15
CA LEU A 81 -0.50 -13.51 26.22
C LEU A 81 -1.20 -14.84 26.46
N GLU A 82 -2.54 -14.83 26.55
CA GLU A 82 -3.33 -16.05 26.74
C GLU A 82 -3.07 -17.06 25.60
N ARG A 83 -3.09 -16.61 24.34
CA ARG A 83 -2.79 -17.46 23.18
C ARG A 83 -1.35 -17.97 23.17
N ALA A 84 -0.39 -17.15 23.59
CA ALA A 84 1.01 -17.55 23.64
C ALA A 84 1.28 -18.56 24.77
N LEU A 85 0.58 -18.44 25.90
CA LEU A 85 0.56 -19.44 26.97
C LEU A 85 -0.08 -20.76 26.50
N GLU A 86 -1.22 -20.70 25.82
CA GLU A 86 -1.88 -21.90 25.25
C GLU A 86 -1.01 -22.61 24.20
N ARG A 87 -0.27 -21.85 23.39
CA ARG A 87 0.67 -22.40 22.40
C ARG A 87 1.98 -22.89 23.02
N GLY A 88 2.21 -22.65 24.32
CA GLY A 88 3.44 -23.01 25.03
C GLY A 88 4.66 -22.19 24.62
N ALA A 89 4.47 -21.02 24.00
CA ALA A 89 5.54 -20.14 23.55
C ALA A 89 6.18 -19.34 24.71
N ILE A 90 5.43 -19.11 25.80
CA ILE A 90 5.87 -18.33 26.96
C ILE A 90 5.73 -19.17 28.24
N THR A 91 6.77 -19.16 29.09
CA THR A 91 6.73 -19.74 30.44
C THR A 91 6.56 -18.64 31.51
N LYS A 92 5.98 -18.98 32.67
CA LYS A 92 5.68 -18.04 33.76
C LYS A 92 6.89 -17.26 34.30
N GLU A 93 8.11 -17.65 33.95
CA GLU A 93 9.36 -17.18 34.54
C GLU A 93 10.35 -16.63 33.48
N GLY A 94 9.92 -16.46 32.23
CA GLY A 94 10.74 -15.98 31.11
C GLY A 94 10.57 -14.49 30.76
N VAL A 95 11.55 -13.95 30.03
CA VAL A 95 11.45 -12.60 29.43
C VAL A 95 10.42 -12.63 28.30
N ILE A 96 9.46 -11.71 28.33
CA ILE A 96 8.39 -11.58 27.33
C ILE A 96 8.82 -10.53 26.30
N ASP A 97 9.39 -10.98 25.19
CA ASP A 97 9.80 -10.13 24.07
C ASP A 97 8.83 -10.26 22.88
N GLU A 98 8.89 -9.33 21.93
CA GLU A 98 8.03 -9.32 20.73
C GLU A 98 8.18 -10.60 19.87
N ASP A 99 9.37 -11.19 19.87
CA ASP A 99 9.67 -12.44 19.16
C ASP A 99 9.09 -13.70 19.85
N ALA A 100 8.68 -13.58 21.11
CA ALA A 100 8.18 -14.70 21.93
C ALA A 100 6.65 -14.86 21.91
N LEU A 101 5.90 -13.90 21.32
CA LEU A 101 4.43 -13.89 21.19
C LEU A 101 3.93 -14.40 19.84
#